data_AF-R0H7B9-F1
#
_entry.id   AF-R0H7B9-F1
#
_cell.length_a   1.000
_cell.length_b   1.000
_cell.length_c   1.000
_cell.angle_alpha   90.00
_cell.angle_beta   90.00
_cell.angle_gamma   90.00
#
_symmetry.space_group_name_H-M   'P 1'
#
loop_
_entity.id
_entity.type
_entity.pdbx_description
1 polymer ?
#
loop_
_entity_poly.entity_id
_entity_poly.type
_entity_poly.pdbx_seq_one_letter_code
_entity_poly.pdbx_strand_id
1 'polypeptide(L)'
;MDAGGAAYNPRTVEEVYRDFKGRRAGMIKALTTDVQEFYRLCDPEKENLCLYGHPNENWEVNLPAEEVPPELPEPVLGINFARDGMAEKDWLSLVAVHSDAWLLAVAFFFGARFGFDKPDRKRLFNLVNDLPTIFEVVTGTEKKQGKDKSSVSNNSSNRSKSKSNSKRGSDSRAKFSKPEPKEEEEEEDVEDEEDEDEDEQGETQCGACGESYAADEFWICCDLCEMWFHGKCVKITPARAEHIKQYKCPSCSNKRARA
;
A
#
# COMPACT_ATOMS: atom_id res chain seq x y z
N MET A 1 -0.35 33.82 -23.78
CA MET A 1 -0.89 32.75 -24.66
C MET A 1 -0.48 31.45 -24.03
N ASP A 2 -1.42 30.82 -23.33
CA ASP A 2 -1.29 29.56 -22.62
C ASP A 2 -0.70 28.44 -23.48
N ALA A 3 0.42 27.88 -23.02
CA ALA A 3 0.85 26.55 -23.41
C ALA A 3 0.27 25.56 -22.39
N GLY A 4 -1.02 25.25 -22.56
CA GLY A 4 -1.65 24.14 -21.86
C GLY A 4 -0.97 22.85 -22.31
N GLY A 5 -0.07 22.32 -21.48
CA GLY A 5 0.47 20.98 -21.65
C GLY A 5 -0.70 20.01 -21.67
N ALA A 6 -0.95 19.40 -22.83
CA ALA A 6 -1.99 18.40 -22.96
C ALA A 6 -1.71 17.29 -21.93
N ALA A 7 -2.59 17.15 -20.94
CA ALA A 7 -2.52 16.09 -19.94
C ALA A 7 -2.37 14.75 -20.68
N TYR A 8 -1.23 14.09 -20.49
CA TYR A 8 -0.97 12.77 -21.04
C TYR A 8 -2.05 11.83 -20.52
N ASN A 9 -2.95 11.38 -21.40
CA ASN A 9 -4.12 10.62 -21.03
C ASN A 9 -4.11 9.34 -21.87
N PRO A 10 -3.41 8.28 -21.43
CA PRO A 10 -3.36 7.02 -22.19
C PRO A 10 -4.80 6.52 -22.38
N ARG A 11 -5.18 5.98 -23.55
CA ARG A 11 -6.56 5.50 -23.80
C ARG A 11 -6.61 4.07 -24.29
N THR A 12 -5.49 3.51 -24.75
CA THR A 12 -5.41 2.12 -25.23
C THR A 12 -4.53 1.24 -24.36
N VAL A 13 -4.66 -0.09 -24.51
CA VAL A 13 -3.83 -1.08 -23.82
C VAL A 13 -2.34 -0.81 -24.04
N GLU A 14 -1.95 -0.45 -25.26
CA GLU A 14 -0.57 -0.12 -25.63
C GLU A 14 -0.06 1.15 -24.96
N GLU A 15 -0.92 2.16 -24.80
CA GLU A 15 -0.55 3.42 -24.17
C GLU A 15 -0.41 3.27 -22.66
N VAL A 16 -1.30 2.50 -22.02
CA VAL A 16 -1.18 2.14 -20.60
C VAL A 16 0.05 1.27 -20.37
N TYR A 17 0.32 0.31 -21.27
CA TYR A 17 1.53 -0.50 -21.19
C TYR A 17 2.81 0.33 -21.41
N ARG A 18 2.78 1.33 -22.29
CA ARG A 18 3.89 2.28 -22.48
C ARG A 18 4.12 3.12 -21.22
N ASP A 19 3.06 3.61 -20.59
CA ASP A 19 3.12 4.31 -19.30
C ASP A 19 3.76 3.41 -18.22
N PHE A 20 3.25 2.18 -18.07
CA PHE A 20 3.82 1.16 -17.16
C PHE A 20 5.32 0.96 -17.39
N LYS A 21 5.75 0.78 -18.65
CA LYS A 21 7.16 0.58 -18.99
C LYS A 21 8.02 1.79 -18.63
N GLY A 22 7.53 2.99 -18.88
CA GLY A 22 8.24 4.23 -18.55
C GLY A 22 8.50 4.33 -17.05
N ARG A 23 7.44 4.18 -16.26
CA ARG A 23 7.54 4.20 -14.78
C ARG A 23 8.44 3.08 -14.26
N ARG A 24 8.28 1.87 -14.79
CA ARG A 24 9.13 0.71 -14.45
C ARG A 24 10.61 0.99 -14.74
N ALA A 25 10.93 1.59 -15.87
CA ALA A 25 12.32 1.92 -16.23
C ALA A 25 12.93 2.93 -15.25
N GLY A 26 12.17 3.97 -14.87
CA GLY A 26 12.60 4.94 -13.85
C GLY A 26 12.89 4.27 -12.51
N MET A 27 12.00 3.40 -12.04
CA MET A 27 12.18 2.68 -10.77
C MET A 27 13.34 1.69 -10.81
N ILE A 28 13.55 0.98 -11.93
CA ILE A 28 14.74 0.15 -12.11
C ILE A 28 16.00 1.01 -12.02
N LYS A 29 16.02 2.18 -12.68
CA LYS A 29 17.15 3.09 -12.63
C LYS A 29 17.45 3.52 -11.19
N ALA A 30 16.43 3.89 -10.41
CA ALA A 30 16.58 4.23 -8.98
C ALA A 30 17.21 3.09 -8.16
N LEU A 31 16.78 1.85 -8.39
CA LEU A 31 17.20 0.68 -7.61
C LEU A 31 18.45 -0.02 -8.14
N THR A 32 19.03 0.47 -9.25
CA THR A 32 20.22 -0.11 -9.88
C THR A 32 21.26 0.97 -10.21
N THR A 33 21.13 1.63 -11.34
CA THR A 33 22.08 2.62 -11.86
C THR A 33 22.32 3.79 -10.90
N ASP A 34 21.25 4.30 -10.30
CA ASP A 34 21.26 5.49 -9.45
C ASP A 34 21.13 5.12 -7.95
N VAL A 35 21.42 3.87 -7.58
CA VAL A 35 21.16 3.32 -6.23
C VAL A 35 21.78 4.14 -5.09
N GLN A 36 22.96 4.72 -5.32
CA GLN A 36 23.64 5.55 -4.32
C GLN A 36 22.93 6.89 -4.11
N GLU A 37 22.39 7.49 -5.17
CA GLU A 37 21.59 8.70 -5.06
C GLU A 37 20.26 8.42 -4.37
N PHE A 38 19.59 7.35 -4.79
CA PHE A 38 18.34 6.89 -4.19
C PHE A 38 18.50 6.59 -2.68
N TYR A 39 19.54 5.85 -2.29
CA TYR A 39 19.84 5.54 -0.89
C TYR A 39 20.01 6.81 -0.04
N ARG A 40 20.77 7.79 -0.56
CA ARG A 40 21.02 9.07 0.10
C ARG A 40 19.75 9.91 0.27
N LEU A 41 18.84 9.87 -0.70
CA LEU A 41 17.57 10.61 -0.63
C LEU A 41 16.60 9.99 0.39
N CYS A 42 16.65 8.67 0.59
CA CYS A 42 15.84 7.93 1.56
C CYS A 42 16.36 8.09 3.00
N ASP A 43 16.44 9.32 3.49
CA ASP A 43 16.91 9.64 4.84
C ASP A 43 15.88 9.21 5.93
N PRO A 44 16.22 8.32 6.87
CA PRO A 44 15.32 7.86 7.94
C PRO A 44 14.89 8.97 8.90
N GLU A 45 15.65 10.07 8.98
CA GLU A 45 15.31 11.22 9.83
C GLU A 45 14.26 12.15 9.19
N LYS A 46 13.90 11.90 7.92
CA LYS A 46 12.81 12.61 7.25
C LYS A 46 11.47 11.93 7.50
N GLU A 47 10.41 12.66 7.23
CA GLU A 47 9.04 12.13 7.16
C GLU A 47 8.94 10.91 6.21
N ASN A 48 7.79 10.23 6.24
CA ASN A 48 7.62 8.97 5.52
C ASN A 48 7.68 9.21 3.99
N LEU A 49 8.77 8.75 3.37
CA LEU A 49 9.02 8.94 1.93
C LEU A 49 8.49 7.76 1.12
N CYS A 50 8.25 8.05 -0.16
CA CYS A 50 7.81 7.12 -1.20
C CYS A 50 8.77 7.15 -2.39
N LEU A 51 8.85 6.05 -3.15
CA LEU A 51 9.50 6.02 -4.47
C LEU A 51 8.44 6.10 -5.56
N TYR A 52 8.55 7.11 -6.43
CA TYR A 52 7.68 7.31 -7.59
C TYR A 52 8.42 7.02 -8.89
N GLY A 53 7.76 6.28 -9.79
CA GLY A 53 8.16 6.15 -11.19
C GLY A 53 7.31 7.03 -12.09
N HIS A 54 7.95 7.75 -13.02
CA HIS A 54 7.29 8.65 -13.96
C HIS A 54 7.29 8.07 -15.39
N PRO A 55 6.28 8.37 -16.24
CA PRO A 55 6.17 7.80 -17.60
C PRO A 55 7.32 8.18 -18.54
N ASN A 56 8.07 9.23 -18.20
CA ASN A 56 9.24 9.72 -18.91
C ASN A 56 10.54 9.02 -18.49
N GLU A 57 10.45 7.86 -17.82
CA GLU A 57 11.59 7.06 -17.37
C GLU A 57 12.42 7.71 -16.25
N ASN A 58 11.89 8.77 -15.64
CA ASN A 58 12.47 9.34 -14.42
C ASN A 58 11.86 8.72 -13.16
N TRP A 59 12.54 8.93 -12.04
CA TRP A 59 12.09 8.54 -10.72
C TRP A 59 12.24 9.72 -9.74
N GLU A 60 11.53 9.63 -8.63
CA GLU A 60 11.53 10.66 -7.59
C GLU A 60 11.31 10.03 -6.22
N VAL A 61 11.97 10.58 -5.19
CA VAL A 61 11.68 10.28 -3.79
C VAL A 61 10.99 11.51 -3.19
N ASN A 62 9.74 11.34 -2.77
CA ASN A 62 8.93 12.45 -2.26
C ASN A 62 7.94 11.95 -1.19
N LEU A 63 7.30 12.89 -0.51
CA LEU A 63 6.17 12.64 0.39
C LEU A 63 4.96 12.10 -0.39
N PRO A 64 4.04 11.38 0.28
CA PRO A 64 2.75 10.98 -0.30
C PRO A 64 1.96 12.19 -0.81
N ALA A 65 1.01 11.96 -1.71
CA ALA A 65 0.24 13.05 -2.30
C ALA A 65 -0.65 13.72 -1.22
N GLU A 66 -0.64 15.05 -1.18
CA GLU A 66 -1.47 15.82 -0.25
C GLU A 66 -2.96 15.85 -0.67
N GLU A 67 -3.24 15.58 -1.95
CA GLU A 67 -4.59 15.63 -2.51
C GLU A 67 -5.47 14.47 -2.05
N VAL A 68 -6.75 14.78 -1.73
CA VAL A 68 -7.71 13.79 -1.21
C VAL A 68 -9.01 13.81 -2.03
N PRO A 69 -9.35 12.74 -2.79
CA PRO A 69 -8.54 11.55 -3.03
C PRO A 69 -7.39 11.81 -4.03
N PRO A 70 -6.27 11.09 -3.93
CA PRO A 70 -5.18 11.22 -4.88
C PRO A 70 -5.59 10.78 -6.29
N GLU A 71 -4.99 11.38 -7.33
CA GLU A 71 -5.32 11.08 -8.73
C GLU A 71 -4.91 9.66 -9.16
N LEU A 72 -3.86 9.10 -8.55
CA LEU A 72 -3.33 7.76 -8.80
C LEU A 72 -3.24 6.97 -7.49
N PRO A 73 -3.23 5.63 -7.54
CA PRO A 73 -2.87 4.82 -6.38
C PRO A 73 -1.53 5.27 -5.79
N GLU A 74 -1.44 5.30 -4.47
CA GLU A 74 -0.20 5.71 -3.79
C GLU A 74 0.79 4.53 -3.68
N PRO A 75 2.10 4.78 -3.84
CA PRO A 75 3.13 3.79 -3.55
C PRO A 75 3.24 3.52 -2.05
N VAL A 76 4.07 2.55 -1.67
CA VAL A 76 4.31 2.25 -0.26
C VAL A 76 4.96 3.44 0.44
N LEU A 77 4.43 3.76 1.62
CA LEU A 77 4.85 4.86 2.46
C LEU A 77 5.94 4.41 3.45
N GLY A 78 6.94 5.26 3.68
CA GLY A 78 7.94 5.05 4.72
C GLY A 78 9.08 4.12 4.32
N ILE A 79 9.45 4.07 3.04
CA ILE A 79 10.56 3.22 2.57
C ILE A 79 11.89 3.57 3.25
N ASN A 80 12.05 4.81 3.72
CA ASN A 80 13.24 5.29 4.41
C ASN A 80 13.39 4.72 5.83
N PHE A 81 12.32 4.34 6.52
CA PHE A 81 12.38 3.86 7.92
C PHE A 81 13.14 2.55 8.07
N ALA A 82 12.91 1.62 7.13
CA ALA A 82 13.53 0.30 7.18
C ALA A 82 14.98 0.30 6.62
N ARG A 83 15.45 1.41 6.04
CA ARG A 83 16.71 1.46 5.28
C ARG A 83 17.91 1.00 6.12
N ASP A 84 18.06 1.56 7.31
CA ASP A 84 19.22 1.28 8.18
C ASP A 84 18.98 0.09 9.14
N GLY A 85 17.77 -0.46 9.17
CA GLY A 85 17.38 -1.59 9.99
C GLY A 85 17.67 -2.97 9.37
N MET A 86 18.17 -3.02 8.14
CA MET A 86 18.44 -4.26 7.42
C MET A 86 19.59 -4.12 6.41
N ALA A 87 20.03 -5.22 5.80
CA ALA A 87 21.06 -5.14 4.77
C ALA A 87 20.54 -4.41 3.53
N GLU A 88 21.38 -3.55 2.92
CA GLU A 88 21.00 -2.72 1.77
C GLU A 88 20.33 -3.52 0.65
N LYS A 89 20.88 -4.70 0.30
CA LYS A 89 20.30 -5.59 -0.71
C LYS A 89 18.87 -6.06 -0.37
N ASP A 90 18.57 -6.28 0.90
CA ASP A 90 17.29 -6.80 1.37
C ASP A 90 16.28 -5.64 1.43
N TRP A 91 16.74 -4.44 1.79
CA TRP A 91 15.96 -3.20 1.68
C TRP A 91 15.60 -2.88 0.23
N LEU A 92 16.57 -2.92 -0.70
CA LEU A 92 16.31 -2.70 -2.13
C LEU A 92 15.33 -3.73 -2.69
N SER A 93 15.43 -4.99 -2.25
CA SER A 93 14.49 -6.05 -2.62
C SER A 93 13.08 -5.77 -2.10
N LEU A 94 12.95 -5.29 -0.86
CA LEU A 94 11.67 -4.88 -0.27
C LEU A 94 11.04 -3.73 -1.08
N VAL A 95 11.81 -2.68 -1.37
CA VAL A 95 11.33 -1.55 -2.18
C VAL A 95 10.92 -2.01 -3.58
N ALA A 96 11.68 -2.93 -4.19
CA ALA A 96 11.35 -3.49 -5.50
C ALA A 96 9.99 -4.22 -5.51
N VAL A 97 9.71 -5.07 -4.52
CA VAL A 97 8.43 -5.79 -4.42
C VAL A 97 7.25 -4.82 -4.29
N HIS A 98 7.37 -3.80 -3.46
CA HIS A 98 6.33 -2.79 -3.33
C HIS A 98 6.17 -1.94 -4.59
N SER A 99 7.27 -1.66 -5.29
CA SER A 99 7.26 -0.96 -6.57
C SER A 99 6.52 -1.75 -7.65
N ASP A 100 6.77 -3.06 -7.74
CA ASP A 100 6.06 -3.97 -8.66
C ASP A 100 4.55 -3.97 -8.41
N ALA A 101 4.14 -4.04 -7.14
CA ALA A 101 2.72 -3.99 -6.75
C ALA A 101 2.08 -2.65 -7.13
N TRP A 102 2.77 -1.53 -6.86
CA TRP A 102 2.29 -0.19 -7.19
C TRP A 102 2.12 0.01 -8.70
N LEU A 103 3.09 -0.42 -9.51
CA LEU A 103 3.00 -0.32 -10.97
C LEU A 103 1.81 -1.09 -11.54
N LEU A 104 1.52 -2.28 -10.99
CA LEU A 104 0.34 -3.04 -11.38
C LEU A 104 -0.95 -2.31 -10.98
N ALA A 105 -1.00 -1.73 -9.79
CA ALA A 105 -2.15 -0.93 -9.34
C ALA A 105 -2.40 0.27 -10.25
N VAL A 106 -1.36 1.04 -10.61
CA VAL A 106 -1.46 2.19 -11.53
C VAL A 106 -1.94 1.76 -12.92
N ALA A 107 -1.37 0.68 -13.48
CA ALA A 107 -1.75 0.20 -14.80
C ALA A 107 -3.24 -0.22 -14.86
N PHE A 108 -3.73 -0.91 -13.82
CA PHE A 108 -5.12 -1.34 -13.76
C PHE A 108 -6.09 -0.24 -13.33
N PHE A 109 -5.63 0.76 -12.57
CA PHE A 109 -6.38 1.98 -12.32
C PHE A 109 -6.68 2.71 -13.62
N PHE A 110 -5.66 2.90 -14.47
CA PHE A 110 -5.84 3.45 -15.81
C PHE A 110 -6.75 2.57 -16.68
N GLY A 111 -6.56 1.25 -16.67
CA GLY A 111 -7.45 0.33 -17.37
C GLY A 111 -8.92 0.51 -17.00
N ALA A 112 -9.23 0.65 -15.70
CA ALA A 112 -10.58 0.94 -15.24
C ALA A 112 -11.08 2.32 -15.69
N ARG A 113 -10.24 3.36 -15.55
CA ARG A 113 -10.57 4.74 -15.95
C ARG A 113 -10.86 4.88 -17.45
N PHE A 114 -10.21 4.07 -18.28
CA PHE A 114 -10.38 4.09 -19.74
C PHE A 114 -11.36 3.05 -20.27
N GLY A 115 -12.04 2.32 -19.38
CA GLY A 115 -13.13 1.41 -19.76
C GLY A 115 -12.66 0.08 -20.34
N PHE A 116 -11.48 -0.43 -19.95
CA PHE A 116 -10.96 -1.72 -20.42
C PHE A 116 -11.89 -2.87 -20.04
N ASP A 117 -12.26 -3.64 -21.05
CA ASP A 117 -13.05 -4.84 -20.87
C ASP A 117 -12.18 -6.04 -20.42
N LYS A 118 -12.79 -7.23 -20.34
CA LYS A 118 -12.08 -8.45 -19.92
C LYS A 118 -10.91 -8.80 -20.87
N PRO A 119 -11.11 -8.87 -22.20
CA PRO A 119 -10.01 -9.00 -23.16
C PRO A 119 -8.88 -7.98 -22.98
N ASP A 120 -9.19 -6.70 -22.82
CA ASP A 120 -8.19 -5.64 -22.66
C ASP A 120 -7.34 -5.83 -21.41
N ARG A 121 -7.98 -6.10 -20.27
CA ARG A 121 -7.28 -6.39 -19.00
C ARG A 121 -6.40 -7.62 -19.11
N LYS A 122 -6.86 -8.69 -19.77
CA LYS A 122 -6.06 -9.89 -20.02
C LYS A 122 -4.84 -9.58 -20.88
N ARG A 123 -5.03 -8.76 -21.92
CA ARG A 123 -3.95 -8.36 -22.83
C ARG A 123 -2.91 -7.49 -22.11
N LEU A 124 -3.34 -6.51 -21.34
CA LEU A 124 -2.45 -5.67 -20.52
C LEU A 124 -1.64 -6.52 -19.55
N PHE A 125 -2.29 -7.44 -18.83
CA PHE A 125 -1.61 -8.34 -17.89
C PHE A 125 -0.51 -9.16 -18.58
N ASN A 126 -0.80 -9.75 -19.74
CA ASN A 126 0.19 -10.53 -20.48
C ASN A 126 1.40 -9.68 -20.88
N LEU A 127 1.18 -8.46 -21.41
CA LEU A 127 2.27 -7.56 -21.79
C LEU A 127 3.15 -7.15 -20.60
N VAL A 128 2.54 -6.91 -19.44
CA VAL A 128 3.26 -6.62 -18.19
C VAL A 128 4.07 -7.84 -17.75
N ASN A 129 3.47 -9.03 -17.78
CA ASN A 129 4.06 -10.27 -17.29
C ASN A 129 5.09 -10.90 -18.24
N ASP A 130 5.24 -10.38 -19.47
CA ASP A 130 6.33 -10.73 -20.38
C ASP A 130 7.67 -10.08 -20.00
N LEU A 131 7.66 -9.14 -19.04
CA LEU A 131 8.86 -8.50 -18.49
C LEU A 131 9.23 -9.13 -17.14
N PRO A 132 10.53 -9.21 -16.80
CA PRO A 132 10.91 -9.53 -15.43
C PRO A 132 10.37 -8.44 -14.49
N THR A 133 10.01 -8.83 -13.27
CA THR A 133 9.68 -7.90 -12.20
C THR A 133 10.90 -7.05 -11.84
N ILE A 134 10.69 -5.89 -11.23
CA ILE A 134 11.78 -5.07 -10.69
C ILE A 134 12.54 -5.88 -9.63
N PHE A 135 11.83 -6.65 -8.81
CA PHE A 135 12.44 -7.56 -7.86
C PHE A 135 13.40 -8.56 -8.53
N GLU A 136 12.99 -9.23 -9.61
CA GLU A 136 13.86 -10.16 -10.34
C GLU A 136 15.09 -9.47 -10.95
N VAL A 137 14.94 -8.23 -11.43
CA VAL A 137 16.04 -7.41 -11.95
C VAL A 137 17.03 -7.10 -10.82
N VAL A 138 16.55 -6.57 -9.69
CA VAL A 138 17.36 -6.12 -8.54
C VAL A 138 18.07 -7.30 -7.87
N THR A 139 17.41 -8.45 -7.77
CA THR A 139 17.99 -9.66 -7.15
C THR A 139 18.81 -10.51 -8.12
N GLY A 140 18.78 -10.20 -9.42
CA GLY A 140 19.48 -10.97 -10.45
C GLY A 140 18.89 -12.36 -10.70
N THR A 141 17.63 -12.60 -10.32
CA THR A 141 16.94 -13.88 -10.53
C THR A 141 16.22 -13.97 -11.88
N GLU A 142 16.47 -13.04 -12.80
CA GLU A 142 15.92 -13.05 -14.14
C GLU A 142 16.23 -14.37 -14.86
N LYS A 143 15.21 -15.21 -15.04
CA LYS A 143 15.32 -16.36 -15.90
C LYS A 143 15.35 -15.85 -17.34
N LYS A 144 16.50 -15.95 -18.00
CA LYS A 144 16.61 -15.75 -19.46
C LYS A 144 15.57 -16.65 -20.14
N GLN A 145 14.45 -16.10 -20.57
CA GLN A 145 13.46 -16.85 -21.31
C GLN A 145 14.12 -17.33 -22.60
N GLY A 146 14.31 -18.65 -22.69
CA GLY A 146 14.71 -19.34 -23.90
C GLY A 146 13.70 -19.02 -24.99
N LYS A 147 14.22 -18.55 -26.12
CA LYS A 147 13.48 -18.31 -27.36
C LYS A 147 13.07 -19.65 -27.96
N ASP A 148 12.05 -20.31 -27.41
CA ASP A 148 11.46 -21.48 -28.05
C ASP A 148 10.62 -21.03 -29.25
N LYS A 149 11.31 -21.01 -30.40
CA LYS A 149 10.67 -20.98 -31.70
C LYS A 149 9.77 -22.22 -31.81
N SER A 150 8.51 -21.96 -32.09
CA SER A 150 7.61 -22.86 -32.78
C SER A 150 8.30 -23.54 -33.98
N SER A 151 8.52 -24.84 -33.90
CA SER A 151 8.60 -25.70 -35.08
C SER A 151 7.77 -26.95 -34.83
N VAL A 152 6.58 -26.94 -35.44
CA VAL A 152 5.78 -28.13 -35.70
C VAL A 152 6.58 -29.07 -36.61
N SER A 153 6.71 -30.34 -36.22
CA SER A 153 6.68 -31.48 -37.15
C SER A 153 6.50 -32.81 -36.42
N ASN A 154 5.64 -33.63 -37.02
CA ASN A 154 5.07 -34.87 -36.51
C ASN A 154 6.02 -36.08 -36.55
N ASN A 155 5.71 -37.03 -35.67
CA ASN A 155 5.49 -38.46 -35.91
C ASN A 155 6.48 -39.49 -35.34
N SER A 156 5.90 -40.39 -34.53
CA SER A 156 6.07 -41.86 -34.46
C SER A 156 7.43 -42.48 -34.12
N SER A 157 7.54 -43.14 -32.96
CA SER A 157 7.24 -44.58 -32.83
C SER A 157 7.85 -45.24 -31.57
N ASN A 158 7.01 -46.08 -30.94
CA ASN A 158 7.28 -47.32 -30.20
C ASN A 158 8.26 -47.44 -29.00
N ARG A 159 7.63 -47.85 -27.87
CA ARG A 159 7.94 -48.99 -26.96
C ARG A 159 9.37 -49.06 -26.40
N SER A 160 9.54 -49.08 -25.08
CA SER A 160 9.45 -50.34 -24.33
C SER A 160 9.24 -50.16 -22.82
N LYS A 161 8.58 -51.16 -22.24
CA LYS A 161 8.17 -51.35 -20.85
C LYS A 161 9.35 -51.55 -19.90
N SER A 162 9.16 -51.11 -18.66
CA SER A 162 9.44 -51.94 -17.47
C SER A 162 8.49 -51.54 -16.33
N LYS A 163 7.57 -52.46 -16.02
CA LYS A 163 6.79 -52.47 -14.78
C LYS A 163 7.50 -53.39 -13.80
N SER A 164 7.72 -52.96 -12.57
CA SER A 164 7.63 -53.83 -11.41
C SER A 164 6.63 -53.21 -10.43
N ASN A 165 5.81 -54.08 -9.87
CA ASN A 165 4.58 -53.81 -9.15
C ASN A 165 4.67 -54.53 -7.81
N SER A 166 4.33 -53.86 -6.71
CA SER A 166 3.83 -54.45 -5.46
C SER A 166 3.51 -53.30 -4.50
N LYS A 167 2.23 -52.93 -4.31
CA LYS A 167 1.37 -53.27 -3.15
C LYS A 167 1.98 -52.83 -1.80
N ARG A 168 1.24 -52.30 -0.81
CA ARG A 168 -0.13 -51.79 -0.56
C ARG A 168 -0.16 -51.64 0.97
N GLY A 169 -0.91 -50.67 1.51
CA GLY A 169 -1.26 -50.59 2.94
C GLY A 169 -0.80 -49.25 3.54
N SER A 170 -1.62 -48.20 3.66
CA SER A 170 -2.91 -48.01 4.36
C SER A 170 -2.74 -47.63 5.84
N ASP A 171 -3.13 -46.37 6.07
CA ASP A 171 -3.80 -45.79 7.24
C ASP A 171 -3.10 -45.48 8.57
N SER A 172 -3.34 -44.22 8.99
CA SER A 172 -3.89 -43.77 10.30
C SER A 172 -3.15 -42.64 11.04
N ARG A 173 -3.59 -41.40 10.76
CA ARG A 173 -4.29 -40.46 11.67
C ARG A 173 -3.83 -40.30 13.15
N ALA A 174 -3.39 -39.08 13.51
CA ALA A 174 -3.65 -38.33 14.77
C ALA A 174 -3.10 -36.90 14.56
N LYS A 175 -3.79 -35.74 14.58
CA LYS A 175 -4.84 -35.09 15.41
C LYS A 175 -4.34 -34.50 16.75
N PHE A 176 -4.10 -33.18 16.71
CA PHE A 176 -4.29 -32.10 17.72
C PHE A 176 -3.72 -32.24 19.15
N SER A 177 -3.12 -31.14 19.68
CA SER A 177 -3.80 -30.22 20.64
C SER A 177 -2.86 -29.20 21.31
N LYS A 178 -3.40 -27.98 21.49
CA LYS A 178 -2.95 -26.83 22.33
C LYS A 178 -3.06 -27.17 23.84
N PRO A 179 -2.39 -26.42 24.73
CA PRO A 179 -3.15 -25.79 25.81
C PRO A 179 -2.70 -24.36 26.20
N GLU A 180 -3.65 -23.54 26.64
CA GLU A 180 -3.49 -22.46 27.65
C GLU A 180 -3.82 -23.04 29.04
N PRO A 181 -3.47 -22.36 30.15
CA PRO A 181 -4.53 -21.68 30.93
C PRO A 181 -4.12 -20.45 31.78
N LYS A 182 -5.13 -19.59 31.99
CA LYS A 182 -5.63 -18.97 33.25
C LYS A 182 -4.95 -17.76 33.94
N GLU A 183 -5.81 -16.75 34.06
CA GLU A 183 -6.07 -15.70 35.06
C GLU A 183 -5.81 -16.08 36.53
N GLU A 184 -5.36 -15.09 37.31
CA GLU A 184 -5.55 -14.95 38.76
C GLU A 184 -5.94 -13.48 39.07
N GLU A 185 -6.94 -13.34 39.93
CA GLU A 185 -7.54 -12.12 40.49
C GLU A 185 -6.77 -11.70 41.75
N GLU A 186 -6.60 -10.39 41.99
CA GLU A 186 -6.42 -9.85 43.35
C GLU A 186 -7.23 -8.56 43.50
N GLU A 187 -8.15 -8.58 44.47
CA GLU A 187 -8.96 -7.47 44.99
C GLU A 187 -8.14 -6.70 46.03
N GLU A 188 -8.11 -5.37 45.98
CA GLU A 188 -7.93 -4.54 47.18
C GLU A 188 -8.91 -3.35 47.13
N ASP A 189 -9.63 -3.24 48.24
CA ASP A 189 -10.73 -2.36 48.58
C ASP A 189 -10.16 -1.15 49.34
N VAL A 190 -10.44 0.07 48.86
CA VAL A 190 -10.27 1.31 49.64
C VAL A 190 -11.42 2.25 49.28
N GLU A 191 -12.40 2.31 50.18
CA GLU A 191 -13.42 3.35 50.25
C GLU A 191 -12.78 4.69 50.63
N ASP A 192 -13.06 5.74 49.87
CA ASP A 192 -13.03 7.13 50.38
C ASP A 192 -14.21 7.89 49.76
N GLU A 193 -14.96 8.54 50.65
CA GLU A 193 -16.17 9.32 50.43
C GLU A 193 -15.85 10.63 49.69
N GLU A 194 -16.53 10.95 48.58
CA GLU A 194 -16.66 12.34 48.11
C GLU A 194 -18.06 12.57 47.47
N ASP A 195 -18.87 13.27 48.26
CA ASP A 195 -19.78 14.37 47.92
C ASP A 195 -20.69 14.29 46.67
N GLU A 196 -22.00 14.32 46.97
CA GLU A 196 -23.10 14.62 46.05
C GLU A 196 -22.99 16.07 45.55
N ASP A 197 -22.53 16.25 44.31
CA ASP A 197 -22.80 17.44 43.50
C ASP A 197 -23.49 17.00 42.19
N GLU A 198 -24.80 16.82 42.25
CA GLU A 198 -25.69 16.95 41.09
C GLU A 198 -25.61 18.40 40.61
N ASP A 199 -25.01 18.65 39.44
CA ASP A 199 -25.50 19.63 38.45
C ASP A 199 -24.69 19.57 37.13
N GLU A 200 -25.43 19.38 36.02
CA GLU A 200 -25.02 19.62 34.62
C GLU A 200 -23.87 18.78 34.02
N GLN A 201 -24.04 17.45 33.94
CA GLN A 201 -23.36 16.65 32.91
C GLN A 201 -23.97 16.96 31.54
N GLY A 202 -23.55 18.08 30.96
CA GLY A 202 -23.81 18.41 29.57
C GLY A 202 -23.28 17.26 28.70
N GLU A 203 -24.18 16.48 28.11
CA GLU A 203 -23.85 15.41 27.19
C GLU A 203 -22.89 15.95 26.13
N THR A 204 -21.63 15.49 26.13
CA THR A 204 -20.65 15.92 25.13
C THR A 204 -21.13 15.46 23.76
N GLN A 205 -21.71 16.40 23.00
CA GLN A 205 -22.25 16.15 21.67
C GLN A 205 -21.17 16.36 20.60
N CYS A 206 -21.20 15.51 19.59
CA CYS A 206 -20.33 15.66 18.43
C CYS A 206 -20.70 16.94 17.67
N GLY A 207 -19.75 17.87 17.53
CA GLY A 207 -19.96 19.15 16.82
C GLY A 207 -20.26 19.03 15.31
N ALA A 208 -20.31 17.81 14.76
CA ALA A 208 -20.64 17.54 13.36
C ALA A 208 -21.96 16.78 13.17
N CYS A 209 -22.30 15.80 14.01
CA CYS A 209 -23.54 15.02 13.87
C CYS A 209 -24.57 15.27 14.99
N GLY A 210 -24.18 15.94 16.09
CA GLY A 210 -25.06 16.21 17.23
C GLY A 210 -25.40 15.00 18.09
N GLU A 211 -24.85 13.83 17.78
CA GLU A 211 -25.01 12.61 18.61
C GLU A 211 -24.16 12.72 19.88
N SER A 212 -24.68 12.16 20.98
CA SER A 212 -24.05 12.14 22.30
C SER A 212 -22.87 11.16 22.37
N TYR A 213 -21.99 11.38 23.34
CA TYR A 213 -20.87 10.51 23.63
C TYR A 213 -21.26 9.03 23.81
N ALA A 214 -20.51 8.14 23.14
CA ALA A 214 -20.54 6.70 23.36
C ALA A 214 -19.09 6.21 23.58
N ALA A 215 -18.89 5.42 24.63
CA ALA A 215 -17.55 5.01 25.10
C ALA A 215 -16.75 4.18 24.08
N ASP A 216 -17.43 3.47 23.17
CA ASP A 216 -16.79 2.60 22.17
C ASP A 216 -16.39 3.33 20.87
N GLU A 217 -16.61 4.64 20.78
CA GLU A 217 -16.27 5.43 19.59
C GLU A 217 -15.00 6.26 19.78
N PHE A 218 -14.25 6.47 18.69
CA PHE A 218 -13.08 7.33 18.70
C PHE A 218 -13.48 8.80 18.54
N TRP A 219 -13.00 9.66 19.44
CA TRP A 219 -13.27 11.10 19.47
C TRP A 219 -11.98 11.93 19.43
N ILE A 220 -12.07 13.14 18.90
CA ILE A 220 -10.99 14.12 18.85
C ILE A 220 -11.50 15.53 19.16
N CYS A 221 -10.75 16.29 19.96
CA CYS A 221 -11.07 17.66 20.35
C CYS A 221 -10.34 18.67 19.47
N CYS A 222 -11.03 19.71 18.99
CA CYS A 222 -10.41 20.78 18.21
C CYS A 222 -9.75 21.85 19.09
N ASP A 223 -8.46 22.12 18.88
CA ASP A 223 -7.69 23.11 19.66
C ASP A 223 -8.09 24.57 19.45
N LEU A 224 -9.05 24.87 18.57
CA LEU A 224 -9.49 26.24 18.30
C LEU A 224 -10.90 26.57 18.78
N CYS A 225 -11.79 25.59 18.81
CA CYS A 225 -13.17 25.80 19.28
C CYS A 225 -13.52 24.89 20.45
N GLU A 226 -12.58 24.06 20.90
CA GLU A 226 -12.72 23.15 22.05
C GLU A 226 -13.92 22.20 21.95
N MET A 227 -14.45 22.02 20.75
CA MET A 227 -15.54 21.09 20.47
C MET A 227 -14.99 19.69 20.17
N TRP A 228 -15.74 18.69 20.61
CA TRP A 228 -15.46 17.27 20.40
C TRP A 228 -16.17 16.73 19.16
N PHE A 229 -15.50 15.81 18.46
CA PHE A 229 -16.01 15.20 17.25
C PHE A 229 -15.71 13.72 17.19
N HIS A 230 -16.63 12.91 16.68
CA HIS A 230 -16.27 11.56 16.27
C HIS A 230 -15.23 11.61 15.15
N GLY A 231 -14.19 10.78 15.23
CA GLY A 231 -13.19 10.70 14.17
C GLY A 231 -13.81 10.41 12.80
N LYS A 232 -14.85 9.57 12.72
CA LYS A 232 -15.62 9.32 11.49
C LYS A 232 -16.28 10.59 10.92
N CYS A 233 -16.82 11.45 11.78
CA CYS A 233 -17.51 12.69 11.37
C CYS A 233 -16.55 13.75 10.82
N VAL A 234 -15.29 13.73 11.24
CA VAL A 234 -14.25 14.67 10.79
C VAL A 234 -13.14 14.01 9.96
N LYS A 235 -13.33 12.75 9.55
CA LYS A 235 -12.41 11.96 8.73
C LYS A 235 -10.99 11.83 9.33
N ILE A 236 -10.91 11.65 10.64
CA ILE A 236 -9.69 11.35 11.39
C ILE A 236 -9.80 9.95 11.98
N THR A 237 -8.80 9.11 11.74
CA THR A 237 -8.69 7.78 12.36
C THR A 237 -7.82 7.88 13.63
N PRO A 238 -7.94 6.94 14.58
CA PRO A 238 -7.07 6.89 15.76
C PRO A 238 -5.57 6.96 15.41
N ALA A 239 -5.12 6.13 14.45
CA ALA A 239 -3.74 6.13 13.98
C ALA A 239 -3.28 7.48 13.40
N ARG A 240 -4.19 8.23 12.75
CA ARG A 240 -3.89 9.58 12.27
C ARG A 240 -3.76 10.56 13.44
N ALA A 241 -4.63 10.44 14.45
CA ALA A 241 -4.67 11.33 15.61
C ALA A 241 -3.42 11.25 16.48
N GLU A 242 -2.79 10.07 16.58
CA GLU A 242 -1.49 9.88 17.28
C GLU A 242 -0.39 10.82 16.76
N HIS A 243 -0.48 11.24 15.50
CA HIS A 243 0.50 12.08 14.83
C HIS A 243 0.08 13.56 14.72
N ILE A 244 -1.12 13.92 15.21
CA ILE A 244 -1.63 15.28 15.17
C ILE A 244 -1.24 16.02 16.46
N LYS A 245 -0.30 16.97 16.36
CA LYS A 245 0.07 17.83 17.49
C LYS A 245 -1.00 18.88 17.83
N GLN A 246 -1.68 19.39 16.79
CA GLN A 246 -2.78 20.34 16.92
C GLN A 246 -3.86 20.02 15.88
N TYR A 247 -5.03 19.60 16.35
CA TYR A 247 -6.19 19.30 15.54
C TYR A 247 -7.08 20.53 15.34
N LYS A 248 -7.35 20.83 14.07
CA LYS A 248 -8.26 21.89 13.65
C LYS A 248 -9.45 21.30 12.91
N CYS A 249 -10.66 21.48 13.44
CA CYS A 249 -11.87 20.96 12.83
C CYS A 249 -12.15 21.63 11.46
N PRO A 250 -12.92 20.99 10.56
CA PRO A 250 -13.22 21.54 9.24
C PRO A 250 -13.82 22.95 9.29
N SER A 251 -14.70 23.20 10.25
CA SER A 251 -15.34 24.51 10.47
C SER A 251 -14.34 25.60 10.84
N CYS A 252 -13.37 25.30 11.68
CA CYS A 252 -12.30 26.23 12.02
C CYS A 252 -11.31 26.38 10.87
N SER A 253 -11.03 25.30 10.13
CA SER A 253 -10.05 25.29 9.03
C SER A 253 -10.46 26.27 7.93
N ASN A 254 -11.73 26.21 7.51
CA ASN A 254 -12.27 27.01 6.42
C ASN A 254 -12.48 28.50 6.75
N LYS A 255 -12.52 28.89 8.04
CA LYS A 255 -12.69 30.30 8.44
C LYS A 255 -11.52 31.22 8.06
N ARG A 256 -10.31 30.67 7.80
CA ARG A 256 -9.15 31.47 7.35
C ARG A 256 -9.10 31.72 5.83
N ALA A 257 -9.91 31.02 5.04
CA ALA A 257 -9.89 31.18 3.57
C ALA A 257 -10.81 32.30 3.06
N ARG A 258 -11.45 33.07 3.95
CA ARG A 258 -12.35 34.20 3.62
C ARG A 258 -12.04 35.45 4.45
N ALA A 259 -10.76 35.78 4.60
CA ALA A 259 -10.30 37.07 5.10
C ALA A 259 -9.23 37.62 4.16
#